data_AF-A0A936LHN9-F1
#
_entry.id   AF-A0A936LHN9-F1
#
_cell.length_a   1.000
_cell.length_b   1.000
_cell.length_c   1.000
_cell.angle_alpha   90.00
_cell.angle_beta   90.00
_cell.angle_gamma   90.00
#
_symmetry.space_group_name_H-M   'P 1'
#
loop_
_entity.id
_entity.type
_entity.pdbx_description
1 polymer ?
#
loop_
_entity_poly.entity_id
_entity_poly.type
_entity_poly.pdbx_seq_one_letter_code
_entity_poly.pdbx_strand_id
1 'polypeptide(L)'
;MPRIIDAGKTAVQARHILRLFPLLPALLAPAVQAGGPPKEENCRMAITAGLDTLKAPLPDPRPRDEADRKRLLAEMEALVEASRRQGLSECETWSRMMGKAFNQ
;
A
#
# COMPACT_ATOMS: atom_id res chain seq x y z
N MET A 1 -34.51 -22.12 38.21
CA MET A 1 -33.89 -22.09 39.56
C MET A 1 -33.77 -23.54 40.02
N PRO A 2 -32.74 -24.04 40.72
CA PRO A 2 -31.72 -23.35 41.56
C PRO A 2 -30.25 -23.82 41.25
N ARG A 3 -29.22 -23.01 41.56
CA ARG A 3 -28.27 -23.05 42.70
C ARG A 3 -27.12 -24.07 42.64
N ILE A 4 -25.86 -23.58 42.70
CA ILE A 4 -24.86 -23.70 43.81
C ILE A 4 -24.41 -25.18 43.96
N ILE A 5 -23.13 -25.55 43.93
CA ILE A 5 -22.17 -25.43 45.04
C ILE A 5 -20.73 -25.71 44.54
N ASP A 6 -19.85 -24.77 44.88
CA ASP A 6 -18.44 -24.92 45.29
C ASP A 6 -18.00 -26.36 45.65
N ALA A 7 -16.91 -26.83 45.03
CA ALA A 7 -16.10 -27.88 45.63
C ALA A 7 -14.64 -27.40 45.58
N GLY A 8 -14.31 -26.57 46.55
CA GLY A 8 -12.94 -26.18 46.82
C GLY A 8 -12.10 -27.29 47.45
N LYS A 9 -10.85 -26.87 47.70
CA LYS A 9 -9.86 -27.45 48.63
C LYS A 9 -9.30 -28.82 48.21
N THR A 10 -7.99 -29.04 48.19
CA THR A 10 -6.98 -28.52 49.12
C THR A 10 -5.56 -28.81 48.61
N ALA A 11 -4.67 -27.84 48.86
CA ALA A 11 -3.30 -28.04 49.35
C ALA A 11 -2.27 -28.63 48.34
N VAL A 12 -0.98 -28.30 48.35
CA VAL A 12 -0.09 -27.68 49.32
C VAL A 12 0.90 -26.81 48.55
N GLN A 13 1.07 -25.61 49.08
CA GLN A 13 2.12 -24.64 48.82
C GLN A 13 3.52 -25.26 49.05
N ALA A 14 4.30 -25.44 48.00
CA ALA A 14 5.76 -25.60 48.11
C ALA A 14 6.41 -24.45 47.34
N ARG A 15 6.76 -23.43 48.11
CA ARG A 15 7.60 -22.30 47.73
C ARG A 15 8.90 -22.85 47.13
N HIS A 16 9.32 -22.34 45.97
CA HIS A 16 10.68 -21.87 45.71
C HIS A 16 10.88 -21.44 44.24
N ILE A 17 11.11 -20.12 44.08
CA ILE A 17 12.15 -19.56 43.20
C ILE A 17 11.86 -19.57 41.69
N LEU A 18 11.05 -18.58 41.29
CA LEU A 18 11.34 -17.57 40.27
C LEU A 18 12.68 -17.74 39.47
N ARG A 19 12.65 -18.34 38.27
CA ARG A 19 13.49 -17.96 37.10
C ARG A 19 12.86 -18.43 35.77
N LEU A 20 12.05 -17.53 35.19
CA LEU A 20 11.96 -17.20 33.75
C LEU A 20 12.28 -18.30 32.72
N PHE A 21 11.23 -18.94 32.19
CA PHE A 21 11.24 -19.58 30.88
C PHE A 21 10.25 -18.83 29.97
N PRO A 22 10.69 -17.90 29.10
CA PRO A 22 9.80 -17.35 28.08
C PRO A 22 9.75 -18.36 26.93
N LEU A 23 8.72 -19.21 26.89
CA LEU A 23 8.43 -20.02 25.70
C LEU A 23 7.79 -19.11 24.64
N LEU A 24 8.65 -18.62 23.74
CA LEU A 24 8.43 -18.21 22.35
C LEU A 24 7.02 -17.76 21.93
N PRO A 25 6.83 -16.44 21.65
CA PRO A 25 5.82 -15.96 20.73
C PRO A 25 6.48 -15.70 19.36
N ALA A 26 6.47 -16.67 18.45
CA ALA A 26 6.77 -16.47 17.03
C ALA A 26 6.33 -17.75 16.30
N LEU A 27 5.35 -17.74 15.41
CA LEU A 27 5.49 -17.24 14.05
C LEU A 27 4.09 -17.16 13.42
N LEU A 28 3.43 -16.02 13.55
CA LEU A 28 2.45 -15.58 12.55
C LEU A 28 3.10 -14.39 11.84
N ALA A 29 4.12 -14.68 11.03
CA ALA A 29 4.57 -13.73 10.04
C ALA A 29 3.52 -13.72 8.93
N PRO A 30 2.84 -12.59 8.64
CA PRO A 30 2.08 -12.48 7.42
C PRO A 30 3.06 -12.71 6.26
N ALA A 31 2.75 -13.69 5.41
CA ALA A 31 3.47 -13.88 4.17
C ALA A 31 3.36 -12.58 3.36
N VAL A 32 4.42 -11.77 3.36
CA VAL A 32 4.67 -10.74 2.37
C VAL A 32 4.72 -11.46 1.02
N GLN A 33 3.62 -11.39 0.30
CA GLN A 33 3.46 -12.02 -1.00
C GLN A 33 4.33 -11.29 -2.02
N ALA A 34 5.34 -12.02 -2.50
CA ALA A 34 6.06 -11.89 -3.78
C ALA A 34 6.67 -10.52 -4.13
N GLY A 35 7.87 -10.26 -3.62
CA GLY A 35 8.79 -9.22 -4.09
C GLY A 35 9.45 -9.55 -5.44
N GLY A 36 8.67 -9.68 -6.51
CA GLY A 36 9.17 -9.65 -7.89
C GLY A 36 9.09 -8.23 -8.46
N PRO A 37 9.88 -7.89 -9.50
CA PRO A 37 9.71 -6.62 -10.21
C PRO A 37 8.26 -6.50 -10.73
N PRO A 38 7.67 -5.29 -10.73
CA PRO A 38 6.30 -5.11 -11.20
C PRO A 38 6.17 -5.57 -12.66
N LYS A 39 5.05 -6.24 -12.96
CA LYS A 39 4.76 -6.72 -14.32
C LYS A 39 4.45 -5.52 -15.22
N GLU A 40 4.90 -5.58 -16.48
CA GLU A 40 4.62 -4.55 -17.50
C GLU A 40 3.12 -4.23 -17.64
N GLU A 41 2.26 -5.24 -17.57
CA GLU A 41 0.80 -5.06 -17.61
C GLU A 41 0.29 -4.22 -16.43
N ASN A 42 0.78 -4.46 -15.22
CA ASN A 42 0.37 -3.71 -14.03
C ASN A 42 0.78 -2.23 -14.16
N CYS A 43 1.97 -1.96 -14.71
CA CYS A 43 2.45 -0.60 -14.94
C CYS A 43 1.64 0.11 -16.03
N ARG A 44 1.27 -0.59 -17.11
CA ARG A 44 0.35 -0.06 -18.13
C ARG A 44 -1.02 0.29 -17.55
N MET A 45 -1.55 -0.58 -16.68
CA MET A 45 -2.80 -0.32 -15.96
C MET A 45 -2.67 0.90 -15.05
N ALA A 46 -1.56 1.03 -14.32
CA ALA A 46 -1.28 2.17 -13.45
C ALA A 46 -1.18 3.49 -14.23
N ILE A 47 -0.48 3.51 -15.37
CA ILE A 47 -0.41 4.66 -16.27
C ILE A 47 -1.81 5.07 -16.72
N THR A 48 -2.60 4.09 -17.19
CA THR A 48 -3.96 4.33 -17.67
C THR A 48 -4.83 4.92 -16.56
N ALA A 49 -4.86 4.28 -15.39
CA ALA A 49 -5.62 4.74 -14.24
C ALA A 49 -5.18 6.14 -13.75
N GLY A 50 -3.88 6.44 -13.77
CA GLY A 50 -3.34 7.75 -13.43
C GLY A 50 -3.82 8.84 -14.40
N LEU A 51 -3.77 8.58 -15.71
CA LEU A 51 -4.28 9.50 -16.73
C LEU A 51 -5.79 9.69 -16.61
N ASP A 52 -6.55 8.61 -16.39
CA ASP A 52 -8.01 8.68 -16.24
C ASP A 52 -8.42 9.51 -15.01
N THR A 53 -7.65 9.40 -13.93
CA THR A 53 -7.83 10.25 -12.73
C THR A 53 -7.64 11.73 -13.05
N LEU A 54 -6.62 12.08 -13.85
CA LEU A 54 -6.38 13.48 -14.23
C LEU A 54 -7.42 14.01 -15.22
N LYS A 55 -7.99 13.14 -16.07
CA LYS A 55 -9.09 13.48 -16.99
C LYS A 55 -10.39 13.76 -16.25
N ALA A 56 -10.64 13.07 -15.13
CA ALA A 56 -11.83 13.26 -14.33
C ALA A 56 -11.90 14.69 -13.76
N PRO A 57 -13.01 15.43 -13.97
CA PRO A 57 -13.16 16.78 -13.45
C PRO A 57 -13.09 16.78 -11.92
N LEU A 58 -12.46 17.80 -11.35
CA LEU A 58 -12.46 18.02 -9.91
C LEU A 58 -13.87 18.46 -9.47
N PRO A 59 -14.35 18.00 -8.31
CA PRO A 59 -15.56 18.56 -7.71
C PRO A 59 -15.26 19.98 -7.21
N ASP A 60 -16.05 20.95 -7.64
CA ASP A 60 -15.94 22.37 -7.24
C ASP A 60 -14.52 22.96 -7.36
N PRO A 61 -13.88 22.95 -8.55
CA PRO A 61 -12.51 23.40 -8.68
C PRO A 61 -12.42 24.92 -8.64
N ARG A 62 -11.41 25.44 -7.93
CA ARG A 62 -10.96 26.79 -8.20
C ARG A 62 -10.35 26.84 -9.61
N PRO A 63 -10.43 27.96 -10.33
CA PRO A 63 -9.88 28.08 -11.69
C PRO A 63 -8.40 27.67 -11.78
N ARG A 64 -7.62 27.93 -10.73
CA ARG A 64 -6.21 27.53 -10.64
C ARG A 64 -6.04 26.02 -10.57
N ASP A 65 -6.84 25.31 -9.76
CA ASP A 65 -6.72 23.86 -9.60
C ASP A 65 -7.06 23.14 -10.91
N GLU A 66 -8.06 23.65 -11.62
CA GLU A 66 -8.44 23.15 -12.95
C GLU A 66 -7.34 23.39 -13.99
N ALA A 67 -6.70 24.57 -13.97
CA ALA A 67 -5.58 24.88 -14.85
C ALA A 67 -4.36 24.00 -14.55
N ASP A 68 -4.04 23.80 -13.27
CA ASP A 68 -2.94 22.94 -12.82
C ASP A 68 -3.19 21.47 -13.19
N ARG A 69 -4.43 20.97 -13.04
CA ARG A 69 -4.83 19.62 -13.48
C ARG A 69 -4.63 19.43 -14.98
N LYS A 70 -5.12 20.38 -15.80
CA LYS A 70 -4.99 20.32 -17.27
C LYS A 70 -3.53 20.35 -17.71
N ARG A 71 -2.71 21.21 -17.09
CA ARG A 71 -1.27 21.26 -17.34
C ARG A 71 -0.63 19.91 -17.00
N LEU A 72 -0.91 19.36 -15.82
CA LEU A 72 -0.34 18.09 -15.39
C LEU A 72 -0.76 16.93 -16.31
N LEU A 73 -2.02 16.88 -16.73
CA LEU A 73 -2.51 15.88 -17.69
C LEU A 73 -1.71 15.93 -19.00
N ALA A 74 -1.58 17.12 -19.60
CA ALA A 74 -0.85 17.29 -20.85
C ALA A 74 0.62 16.86 -20.73
N GLU A 75 1.27 17.20 -19.61
CA GLU A 75 2.65 16.81 -19.36
C GLU A 75 2.81 15.29 -19.18
N MET A 76 1.87 14.62 -18.51
CA MET A 76 1.90 13.17 -18.33
C MET A 76 1.62 12.41 -19.62
N GLU A 77 0.67 12.87 -20.44
CA GLU A 77 0.40 12.28 -21.76
C GLU A 77 1.61 12.43 -22.69
N ALA A 78 2.24 13.61 -22.71
CA ALA A 78 3.46 13.84 -23.49
C ALA A 78 4.63 12.97 -23.02
N LEU A 79 4.78 12.76 -21.71
CA LEU A 79 5.80 11.87 -21.16
C LEU A 79 5.56 10.42 -21.60
N VAL A 80 4.33 9.92 -21.48
CA VAL A 80 3.98 8.54 -21.89
C VAL A 80 4.25 8.34 -23.39
N GLU A 81 3.82 9.29 -24.23
CA GLU A 81 4.07 9.22 -25.67
C GLU A 81 5.57 9.23 -25.99
N ALA A 82 6.31 10.15 -25.37
CA ALA A 82 7.76 10.25 -25.56
C ALA A 82 8.49 8.98 -25.14
N SER A 83 8.12 8.39 -23.99
CA SER A 83 8.68 7.13 -23.51
C SER A 83 8.42 5.98 -24.46
N ARG A 84 7.20 5.85 -24.99
CA ARG A 84 6.86 4.81 -25.97
C ARG A 84 7.61 4.97 -27.28
N ARG A 85 7.76 6.20 -27.78
CA ARG A 85 8.58 6.49 -28.97
C ARG A 85 10.06 6.16 -28.75
N GLN A 86 10.55 6.30 -27.52
CA GLN A 86 11.92 5.95 -27.12
C GLN A 86 12.09 4.44 -26.84
N GLY A 87 11.02 3.65 -26.88
CA GLY A 87 11.06 2.22 -26.56
C GLY A 87 11.24 1.91 -25.08
N LEU A 88 10.93 2.85 -24.19
CA LEU A 88 10.97 2.61 -22.74
C LEU A 88 9.82 1.70 -22.32
N SER A 89 10.06 0.90 -21.27
CA SER A 89 9.04 0.02 -20.70
C SER A 89 7.93 0.81 -20.01
N GLU A 90 6.75 0.20 -19.84
CA GLU A 90 5.64 0.85 -19.13
C GLU A 90 5.98 1.02 -17.65
N CYS A 91 6.75 0.10 -17.04
CA CYS A 91 7.19 0.26 -15.65
C CYS A 91 8.23 1.37 -15.45
N GLU A 92 9.15 1.55 -16.41
CA GLU A 92 10.05 2.69 -16.39
C GLU A 92 9.28 4.00 -16.57
N THR A 93 8.35 4.03 -17.53
CA THR A 93 7.49 5.19 -17.79
C THR A 93 6.69 5.56 -16.55
N TRP A 94 6.07 4.59 -15.88
CA TRP A 94 5.35 4.79 -14.64
C TRP A 94 6.23 5.39 -13.53
N SER A 95 7.46 4.89 -13.38
CA SER A 95 8.41 5.41 -12.40
C SER A 95 8.76 6.88 -12.66
N ARG A 96 8.92 7.26 -13.94
CA ARG A 96 9.16 8.66 -14.35
C ARG A 96 7.94 9.54 -14.08
N MET A 97 6.72 9.06 -14.35
CA MET A 97 5.48 9.79 -14.02
C MET A 97 5.38 10.06 -12.53
N MET A 98 5.65 9.06 -11.68
CA MET A 98 5.65 9.21 -10.22
C MET A 98 6.72 10.20 -9.77
N GLY A 99 7.95 10.08 -10.27
CA GLY A 99 9.00 11.06 -9.96
C GLY A 99 8.58 12.49 -10.31
N LYS A 100 7.93 12.69 -11.45
CA LYS A 100 7.43 14.00 -11.87
C LYS A 100 6.23 14.50 -11.06
N ALA A 101 5.35 13.63 -10.61
CA ALA A 101 4.16 14.01 -9.84
C ALA A 101 4.49 14.39 -8.38
N PHE A 102 5.50 13.76 -7.78
CA PHE A 102 5.85 13.94 -6.36
C PHE A 102 7.03 14.88 -6.11
N ASN A 103 7.79 15.26 -7.14
CA ASN A 103 8.89 16.25 -7.04
C ASN A 103 8.46 17.68 -7.46
N GLN A 104 7.16 17.99 -7.33
CA GLN A 104 6.58 19.30 -7.69
C GLN A 104 6.75 20.33 -6.57
#